data_AF-A0A933Y9R5-F1
#
_entry.id   AF-A0A933Y9R5-F1
#
_cell.length_a   1.000
_cell.length_b   1.000
_cell.length_c   1.000
_cell.angle_alpha   90.00
_cell.angle_beta   90.00
_cell.angle_gamma   90.00
#
_symmetry.space_group_name_H-M   'P 1'
#
loop_
_entity.id
_entity.type
_entity.pdbx_description
1 polymer ?
#
loop_
_entity_poly.entity_id
_entity_poly.type
_entity_poly.pdbx_seq_one_letter_code
_entity_poly.pdbx_strand_id
1 'polypeptide(L)'
;MEQTVAIKDLSQLIGRHIRYEGIAYQVIEVLEHDHKLVLQDVGHHTTIQADQHGEARRRVPQTRTLHVPLLDNSHFDLAGIDLLDR
;
A
#
# COMPACT_ATOMS: atom_id res chain seq x y z
N MET A 1 -16.28 -9.44 2.72
CA MET A 1 -15.57 -10.38 1.85
C MET A 1 -14.25 -10.66 2.55
N GLU A 2 -14.02 -11.91 2.95
CA GLU A 2 -12.74 -12.32 3.54
C GLU A 2 -11.75 -12.46 2.40
N GLN A 3 -10.75 -11.58 2.35
CA GLN A 3 -9.71 -11.61 1.32
C GLN A 3 -8.46 -12.15 1.99
N THR A 4 -8.01 -13.33 1.57
CA THR A 4 -6.79 -13.93 2.09
C THR A 4 -5.76 -14.10 0.98
N VAL A 5 -4.49 -14.02 1.33
CA VAL A 5 -3.37 -14.23 0.40
C VAL A 5 -2.35 -15.16 1.04
N ALA A 6 -1.84 -16.12 0.28
CA ALA A 6 -0.81 -17.00 0.80
C ALA A 6 0.52 -16.24 0.96
N ILE A 7 1.34 -16.61 1.96
CA ILE A 7 2.65 -15.96 2.21
C ILE A 7 3.51 -15.95 0.94
N LYS A 8 3.57 -17.09 0.24
CA LYS A 8 4.32 -17.26 -1.02
C LYS A 8 3.87 -16.31 -2.13
N ASP A 9 2.61 -15.86 -2.09
CA ASP A 9 2.00 -14.97 -3.06
C ASP A 9 2.01 -13.51 -2.57
N LEU A 10 2.49 -13.22 -1.36
CA LEU A 10 2.52 -11.87 -0.79
C LEU A 10 3.43 -10.95 -1.61
N SER A 11 4.56 -11.48 -2.11
CA SER A 11 5.45 -10.76 -3.02
C SER A 11 4.76 -10.34 -4.33
N GLN A 12 3.73 -11.07 -4.78
CA GLN A 12 2.93 -10.73 -5.96
C GLN A 12 2.01 -9.53 -5.73
N LEU A 13 1.90 -9.06 -4.48
CA LEU A 13 1.20 -7.82 -4.17
C LEU A 13 2.05 -6.60 -4.50
N ILE A 14 3.39 -6.71 -4.54
CA ILE A 14 4.26 -5.59 -4.89
C ILE A 14 3.91 -5.08 -6.30
N GLY A 15 3.65 -3.78 -6.40
CA GLY A 15 3.20 -3.13 -7.62
C GLY A 15 1.67 -3.12 -7.81
N ARG A 16 0.89 -3.87 -7.02
CA ARG A 16 -0.57 -3.86 -7.11
C ARG A 16 -1.15 -2.61 -6.47
N HIS A 17 -2.24 -2.14 -7.07
CA HIS A 17 -3.07 -1.10 -6.49
C HIS A 17 -4.10 -1.72 -5.54
N ILE A 18 -4.23 -1.14 -4.36
CA ILE A 18 -5.19 -1.55 -3.35
C ILE A 18 -5.98 -0.34 -2.88
N ARG A 19 -7.14 -0.59 -2.29
CA ARG A 19 -7.94 0.40 -1.58
C ARG A 19 -8.05 0.01 -0.12
N TYR A 20 -7.59 0.88 0.75
CA TYR A 20 -7.68 0.69 2.21
C TYR A 20 -8.29 1.93 2.84
N GLU A 21 -9.30 1.74 3.70
CA GLU A 21 -10.08 2.84 4.31
C GLU A 21 -10.64 3.85 3.28
N GLY A 22 -10.92 3.39 2.06
CA GLY A 22 -11.43 4.24 0.97
C GLY A 22 -10.36 5.01 0.18
N ILE A 23 -9.09 4.96 0.60
CA ILE A 23 -7.94 5.60 -0.07
C ILE A 23 -7.22 4.59 -0.96
N ALA A 24 -6.81 5.01 -2.15
CA ALA A 24 -6.06 4.17 -3.08
C ALA A 24 -4.56 4.24 -2.78
N TYR A 25 -3.94 3.08 -2.67
CA TYR A 25 -2.51 2.91 -2.45
C TYR A 25 -1.93 1.94 -3.47
N GLN A 26 -0.62 2.00 -3.67
CA GLN A 26 0.16 0.98 -4.35
C GLN A 26 1.06 0.29 -3.35
N VAL A 27 1.09 -1.04 -3.35
CA VAL A 27 2.05 -1.78 -2.52
C VAL A 27 3.43 -1.63 -3.15
N ILE A 28 4.40 -1.14 -2.40
CA ILE A 28 5.77 -0.94 -2.90
C ILE A 28 6.78 -1.90 -2.27
N GLU A 29 6.47 -2.43 -1.09
CA GLU A 29 7.32 -3.36 -0.38
C GLU A 29 6.47 -4.24 0.56
N VAL A 30 6.98 -5.44 0.83
CA VAL A 30 6.35 -6.44 1.67
C VAL A 30 7.38 -6.90 2.69
N LEU A 31 7.07 -6.72 3.97
CA LEU A 31 7.89 -7.17 5.09
C LEU A 31 7.30 -8.47 5.63
N GLU A 32 7.67 -9.58 5.00
CA GLU A 32 7.13 -10.92 5.31
C GLU A 32 7.37 -11.34 6.77
N HIS A 33 8.53 -11.01 7.33
CA HIS A 33 8.88 -11.35 8.72
C HIS A 33 8.07 -10.58 9.77
N ASP A 34 7.65 -9.37 9.42
CA ASP A 34 6.96 -8.43 10.32
C ASP A 34 5.45 -8.38 10.05
N HIS A 35 4.97 -9.13 9.06
CA HIS A 35 3.58 -9.13 8.60
C HIS A 35 3.08 -7.72 8.24
N LYS A 36 3.93 -6.96 7.53
CA LYS A 36 3.65 -5.56 7.17
C LYS A 36 3.71 -5.37 5.66
N LEU A 37 2.77 -4.58 5.13
CA LEU A 37 2.78 -4.07 3.77
C LEU A 37 3.19 -2.61 3.80
N VAL A 38 4.14 -2.22 2.96
CA VAL A 38 4.48 -0.82 2.75
C VAL A 38 3.72 -0.33 1.53
N LEU A 39 2.87 0.64 1.77
CA LEU A 39 1.96 1.24 0.82
C LEU A 39 2.45 2.62 0.45
N GLN A 40 2.29 3.00 -0.80
CA GLN A 40 2.52 4.34 -1.31
C GLN A 40 1.20 4.94 -1.72
N ASP A 41 0.92 6.16 -1.26
CA ASP A 41 -0.27 6.88 -1.72
C ASP A 41 -0.19 7.12 -3.23
N VAL A 42 -1.19 6.63 -3.98
CA VAL A 42 -1.37 6.93 -5.42
C VAL A 42 -2.37 8.06 -5.63
N GLY A 43 -2.90 8.63 -4.55
CA GLY A 43 -3.68 9.85 -4.57
C GLY A 43 -2.84 10.95 -5.22
N HIS A 44 -3.37 11.53 -6.28
CA HIS A 44 -2.84 12.77 -6.84
C HIS A 44 -2.92 13.87 -5.78
N HIS A 45 -1.95 13.94 -4.86
CA HIS A 45 -1.62 15.15 -4.10
C HIS A 45 -0.95 16.15 -5.06
N THR A 46 -1.66 16.45 -6.15
CA THR A 46 -1.34 17.45 -7.18
C THR A 46 -1.79 18.84 -6.78
N THR A 47 -1.88 19.15 -5.49
CA THR A 47 -1.86 20.53 -5.03
C THR A 47 -0.44 21.05 -5.15
N ILE A 48 0.03 21.17 -6.40
CA ILE A 48 1.16 22.00 -6.80
C ILE A 48 0.73 23.42 -6.42
N GLN A 49 1.01 23.81 -5.17
CA GLN A 49 0.98 25.22 -4.83
C GLN A 49 2.14 25.84 -5.63
N ALA A 50 1.77 26.74 -6.53
CA ALA A 50 2.69 27.55 -7.31
C ALA A 50 3.35 28.56 -6.37
N ASP A 51 4.28 28.11 -5.53
CA ASP A 51 5.15 29.02 -4.80
C ASP A 51 6.26 29.48 -5.75
N GLN A 52 6.14 30.74 -6.18
CA GLN A 52 7.01 31.48 -7.12
C GLN A 52 8.46 31.70 -6.62
N HIS A 53 8.91 30.94 -5.63
CA HIS A 53 10.17 31.17 -4.93
C HIS A 53 10.99 29.88 -4.78
N GLY A 54 11.35 29.25 -5.91
CA GLY A 54 12.62 28.55 -6.09
C GLY A 54 13.08 27.45 -5.11
N GLU A 55 12.24 26.92 -4.22
CA GLU A 55 12.61 25.80 -3.37
C GLU A 55 12.13 24.48 -3.99
N ALA A 56 13.08 23.64 -4.40
CA ALA A 56 12.84 22.28 -4.87
C ALA A 56 12.29 21.42 -3.71
N ARG A 57 11.01 21.58 -3.39
CA ARG A 57 10.29 20.66 -2.52
C ARG A 57 10.11 19.35 -3.27
N ARG A 58 11.13 18.47 -3.22
CA ARG A 58 10.99 17.05 -3.54
C ARG A 58 9.85 16.53 -2.67
N ARG A 59 8.66 16.38 -3.25
CA ARG A 59 7.55 15.72 -2.58
C ARG A 59 7.85 14.24 -2.62
N VAL A 60 8.39 13.74 -1.51
CA VAL A 60 8.54 12.30 -1.32
C VAL A 60 7.12 11.73 -1.26
N PRO A 61 6.78 10.74 -2.09
CA PRO A 61 5.48 10.09 -2.00
C PRO A 61 5.29 9.55 -0.57
N GLN A 62 4.14 9.83 0.06
CA GLN A 62 3.89 9.37 1.42
C GLN A 62 3.78 7.84 1.44
N THR A 63 4.64 7.21 2.24
CA THR A 63 4.61 5.78 2.50
C THR A 63 3.88 5.49 3.81
N ARG A 64 2.96 4.54 3.81
CA ARG A 64 2.22 4.06 4.98
C ARG A 64 2.49 2.58 5.18
N THR A 65 2.80 2.18 6.41
CA THR A 65 2.95 0.76 6.75
C THR A 65 1.63 0.23 7.29
N LEU A 66 1.14 -0.85 6.71
CA LEU A 66 -0.09 -1.53 7.11
C LEU A 66 0.25 -2.90 7.67
N HIS A 67 -0.26 -3.22 8.85
CA HIS A 67 -0.07 -4.53 9.47
C HIS A 67 -1.17 -5.48 9.01
N VAL A 68 -0.78 -6.61 8.41
CA VAL A 68 -1.71 -7.64 7.94
C VAL A 68 -1.69 -8.82 8.92
N PRO A 69 -2.79 -9.12 9.62
CA PRO A 69 -2.82 -10.24 10.53
C PRO A 69 -2.60 -11.56 9.78
N LEU A 70 -1.82 -12.45 10.38
CA LEU A 70 -1.64 -13.79 9.88
C LEU A 70 -2.85 -14.64 10.33
N LEU A 71 -3.61 -15.17 9.38
CA LEU A 71 -4.79 -15.99 9.65
C LEU A 71 -4.40 -17.43 10.02
N ASP A 72 -3.42 -17.97 9.30
CA ASP A 72 -2.83 -19.30 9.49
C ASP A 72 -1.34 -19.24 9.21
N ASN A 73 -0.60 -20.31 9.53
CA ASN A 73 0.85 -20.43 9.27
C ASN A 73 1.29 -20.24 7.79
N SER A 74 0.37 -20.00 6.86
CA SER A 74 0.64 -19.79 5.44
C SER A 74 -0.29 -18.78 4.75
N HIS A 75 -1.18 -18.09 5.47
CA HIS A 75 -2.13 -17.13 4.87
C HIS A 75 -2.25 -15.85 5.70
N PHE A 76 -2.22 -14.71 5.01
CA PHE A 76 -2.51 -13.39 5.57
C PHE A 76 -3.95 -13.00 5.31
N ASP A 77 -4.54 -12.35 6.30
CA ASP A 77 -5.85 -11.73 6.18
C ASP A 77 -5.69 -10.28 5.69
N LEU A 78 -6.37 -10.00 4.59
CA LEU A 78 -6.43 -8.69 3.93
C LEU A 78 -7.82 -8.07 4.14
N ALA A 79 -8.50 -8.36 5.25
CA ALA A 79 -9.81 -7.80 5.51
C ALA A 79 -9.78 -6.26 5.49
N GLY A 80 -10.66 -5.68 4.67
CA GLY A 80 -10.73 -4.23 4.46
C GLY A 80 -9.74 -3.67 3.43
N ILE A 81 -8.98 -4.54 2.74
CA ILE A 81 -8.12 -4.18 1.62
C ILE A 81 -8.73 -4.66 0.31
N ASP A 82 -9.30 -3.74 -0.45
CA ASP A 82 -9.86 -4.03 -1.77
C ASP A 82 -8.72 -4.06 -2.81
N LEU A 83 -8.52 -5.18 -3.50
CA LEU A 83 -7.51 -5.27 -4.56
C LEU A 83 -8.08 -4.64 -5.82
N LEU A 84 -7.50 -3.54 -6.29
CA LEU A 84 -7.96 -2.77 -7.46
C LEU A 84 -7.41 -3.37 -8.78
N ASP A 85 -7.36 -4.71 -8.88
CA ASP A 85 -6.86 -5.44 -10.05
C ASP A 85 -7.50 -4.87 -11.34
N ARG A 86 -6.68 -4.55 -12.34
CA ARG A 86 -7.11 -3.88 -13.58
C ARG A 86 -7.00 -4.81 -14.77
#